data_AF-A0A8B6HB67-F1
#
_entry.id   AF-A0A8B6HB67-F1
#
_cell.length_a   1.000
_cell.length_b   1.000
_cell.length_c   1.000
_cell.angle_alpha   90.00
_cell.angle_beta   90.00
_cell.angle_gamma   90.00
#
_symmetry.space_group_name_H-M   'P 1'
#
loop_
_entity.id
_entity.type
_entity.pdbx_description
1 polymer ?
#
loop_
_entity_poly.entity_id
_entity_poly.type
_entity_poly.pdbx_seq_one_letter_code
_entity_poly.pdbx_strand_id
1 'polypeptide(L)'
;MMVRVYRNRFEHYAVINRDVKFTNTAVFLNLKNCQVKKTKSNGISVISDNIDGNALTFTASHEVEADSWINALRPELLLKRRLSTCSMSSLEEKDKEDIGS
;
A
#
# COMPACT_ATOMS: atom_id res chain seq x y z
N MET A 1 17.87 6.58 -11.07
CA MET A 1 17.07 6.09 -9.93
C MET A 1 16.09 5.04 -10.43
N MET A 2 15.95 3.91 -9.74
CA MET A 2 14.98 2.87 -10.05
C MET A 2 14.12 2.62 -8.80
N VAL A 3 12.80 2.58 -8.97
CA VAL A 3 11.86 2.22 -7.89
C VAL A 3 11.17 0.92 -8.29
N ARG A 4 11.15 -0.05 -7.38
CA ARG A 4 10.40 -1.31 -7.54
C ARG A 4 9.38 -1.41 -6.43
N VAL A 5 8.12 -1.60 -6.80
CA VAL A 5 7.04 -1.79 -5.84
C VAL A 5 6.67 -3.26 -5.79
N TYR A 6 6.78 -3.86 -4.62
CA TYR A 6 6.41 -5.23 -4.35
C TYR A 6 5.11 -5.25 -3.57
N ARG A 7 4.12 -5.92 -4.14
CA ARG A 7 2.78 -5.98 -3.59
C ARG A 7 2.30 -7.41 -3.54
N ASN A 8 2.09 -7.93 -2.33
CA ASN A 8 1.44 -9.22 -2.10
C ASN A 8 0.27 -9.05 -1.11
N ARG A 9 -0.31 -10.16 -0.64
CA ARG A 9 -1.47 -10.14 0.28
C ARG A 9 -1.12 -9.68 1.70
N PHE A 10 0.14 -9.81 2.10
CA PHE A 10 0.62 -9.59 3.45
C PHE A 10 1.49 -8.34 3.57
N GLU A 11 2.12 -7.89 2.48
CA GLU A 11 3.15 -6.87 2.48
C GLU A 11 3.01 -5.96 1.26
N HIS A 12 3.35 -4.69 1.48
CA HIS A 12 3.41 -3.69 0.45
C HIS A 12 4.61 -2.79 0.74
N TYR A 13 5.66 -2.92 -0.09
CA TYR A 13 6.89 -2.18 0.10
C TYR A 13 7.46 -1.68 -1.22
N ALA A 14 8.20 -0.58 -1.16
CA ALA A 14 8.99 -0.06 -2.27
C ALA A 14 10.48 -0.22 -1.97
N VAL A 15 11.23 -0.61 -2.99
CA VAL A 15 12.70 -0.64 -2.99
C VAL A 15 13.18 0.45 -3.93
N ILE A 16 13.94 1.40 -3.42
CA ILE A 16 14.44 2.55 -4.18
C ILE A 16 15.95 2.47 -4.30
N ASN A 17 16.43 2.27 -5.51
CA ASN A 17 17.85 2.29 -5.83
C ASN A 17 18.19 3.66 -6.42
N ARG A 18 18.93 4.47 -5.66
CA ARG A 18 19.38 5.79 -6.11
C ARG A 18 20.39 5.66 -7.25
N ASP A 19 21.28 4.67 -7.14
CA ASP A 19 22.31 4.38 -8.13
C ASP A 19 22.16 2.96 -8.70
N VAL A 20 22.20 2.82 -10.02
CA VAL A 20 21.94 1.52 -10.69
C VAL A 20 23.17 0.60 -10.57
N LYS A 21 24.35 1.18 -10.30
CA LYS A 21 25.63 0.46 -10.22
C LYS A 21 25.94 -0.12 -8.84
N PHE A 22 25.33 0.41 -7.78
CA PHE A 22 25.59 -0.01 -6.40
C PHE A 22 24.28 -0.46 -5.73
N THR A 23 24.12 -1.77 -5.59
CA THR A 23 22.93 -2.40 -4.98
C THR A 23 22.85 -2.19 -3.46
N ASN A 24 23.92 -1.75 -2.80
CA ASN A 24 24.02 -1.67 -1.34
C ASN A 24 23.47 -0.35 -0.74
N THR A 25 22.94 0.56 -1.57
CA THR A 25 22.34 1.85 -1.14
C THR A 25 20.82 1.90 -1.35
N ALA A 26 20.20 0.73 -1.47
CA ALA A 26 18.77 0.59 -1.63
C ALA A 26 18.02 1.06 -0.38
N VAL A 27 17.03 1.92 -0.55
CA VAL A 27 16.11 2.32 0.52
C VAL A 27 14.89 1.42 0.46
N PHE A 28 14.55 0.79 1.59
CA PHE A 28 13.35 -0.03 1.75
C PHE A 28 12.28 0.78 2.47
N LEU A 29 11.10 0.90 1.86
CA LEU A 29 9.99 1.67 2.40
C LEU A 29 8.77 0.78 2.57
N ASN A 30 8.29 0.63 3.80
CA ASN A 30 7.02 -0.04 4.08
C ASN A 30 5.85 0.93 3.79
N LEU A 31 5.08 0.63 2.75
CA LEU A 31 4.02 1.51 2.25
C LEU A 31 2.73 1.44 3.06
N LYS A 32 2.57 0.46 3.98
CA LYS A 32 1.33 0.31 4.77
C LYS A 32 1.05 1.53 5.66
N ASN A 33 2.10 2.13 6.19
CA ASN A 33 2.05 3.28 7.09
C ASN A 33 2.64 4.50 6.39
N CYS A 34 2.36 4.66 5.09
CA CYS A 34 2.81 5.81 4.32
C CYS A 34 1.62 6.56 3.74
N GLN A 35 1.70 7.89 3.75
CA GLN A 35 0.80 8.74 2.97
C GLN A 35 1.40 9.02 1.60
N VAL A 36 0.63 8.74 0.54
CA VAL A 36 1.03 9.01 -0.84
C VAL A 36 0.21 10.18 -1.41
N LYS A 37 0.90 11.24 -1.83
CA LYS A 37 0.27 12.47 -2.35
C LYS A 37 0.84 12.83 -3.73
N LYS A 38 -0.04 13.23 -4.65
CA LYS A 38 0.36 13.92 -5.88
C LYS A 38 0.74 15.34 -5.52
N THR A 39 1.88 15.81 -6.00
CA THR A 39 2.30 17.21 -5.91
C THR A 39 2.20 17.86 -7.29
N LYS A 40 2.51 19.16 -7.36
CA LYS A 40 2.55 19.88 -8.65
C LYS A 40 3.56 19.23 -9.61
N SER A 41 3.35 19.42 -10.91
CA SER A 41 4.28 19.00 -11.97
C SER A 41 4.60 17.50 -11.98
N ASN A 42 3.58 16.64 -11.88
CA ASN A 42 3.73 15.17 -11.89
C ASN A 42 4.60 14.61 -10.74
N GLY A 43 4.82 15.42 -9.70
CA GLY A 43 5.54 14.96 -8.52
C GLY A 43 4.68 14.05 -7.64
N ILE A 44 5.34 13.15 -6.95
CA ILE A 44 4.76 12.17 -6.04
C ILE A 44 5.55 12.24 -4.75
N SER A 45 4.86 12.43 -3.64
CA SER A 45 5.46 12.43 -2.30
C SER A 45 4.93 11.24 -1.51
N VAL A 46 5.84 10.45 -0.96
CA VAL A 46 5.57 9.33 -0.06
C VAL A 46 6.14 9.68 1.30
N ILE A 47 5.26 9.91 2.27
CA ILE A 47 5.62 10.35 3.62
C ILE A 47 5.41 9.17 4.55
N SER A 48 6.48 8.71 5.20
CA SER A 48 6.38 7.65 6.20
C SER A 48 5.79 8.20 7.49
N ASP A 49 4.90 7.44 8.11
CA ASP A 49 4.30 7.72 9.42
C ASP A 49 5.23 7.32 10.59
N ASN A 50 6.55 7.34 10.36
CA ASN A 50 7.54 7.15 11.42
C ASN A 50 7.83 8.49 12.10
N ILE A 51 8.30 8.44 13.36
CA ILE A 51 8.63 9.62 14.18
C ILE A 51 9.58 10.61 13.46
N ASP A 52 10.42 10.10 12.55
CA ASP A 52 11.38 10.89 11.79
C ASP A 52 10.75 11.65 10.60
N GLY A 53 9.51 11.33 10.21
CA GLY A 53 8.75 12.04 9.17
C GLY A 53 9.41 12.00 7.79
N ASN A 54 10.21 10.97 7.50
CA ASN A 54 10.99 10.91 6.27
C ASN A 54 10.06 10.89 5.04
N ALA A 55 10.22 11.92 4.19
CA ALA A 55 9.49 12.05 2.95
C ALA A 55 10.40 11.72 1.76
N LEU A 56 9.94 10.83 0.90
CA LEU A 56 10.55 10.56 -0.39
C LEU A 56 9.73 11.26 -1.46
N THR A 57 10.39 12.06 -2.29
CA THR A 57 9.75 12.74 -3.42
C THR A 57 10.42 12.34 -4.71
N PHE A 58 9.62 12.05 -5.72
CA PHE A 58 10.09 11.79 -7.08
C PHE A 58 9.08 12.29 -8.11
N THR A 59 9.56 12.53 -9.32
CA THR A 59 8.77 13.15 -10.38
C THR A 59 8.66 12.19 -11.55
N ALA A 60 7.44 11.97 -12.02
CA ALA A 60 7.18 11.21 -13.23
C ALA A 60 7.32 12.11 -14.48
N SER A 61 7.65 11.51 -15.62
CA SER A 61 7.78 12.26 -16.87
C SER A 61 6.43 12.75 -17.39
N HIS A 62 5.37 11.99 -17.11
CA HIS A 62 4.02 12.28 -17.58
C HIS A 62 2.98 12.13 -16.46
N GLU A 63 1.84 12.78 -16.63
CA GLU A 63 0.76 12.74 -15.65
C GLU A 63 0.18 11.33 -15.48
N VAL A 64 -0.05 10.62 -16.59
CA VAL A 64 -0.55 9.24 -16.59
C VAL A 64 0.38 8.29 -15.84
N GLU A 65 1.69 8.54 -15.98
CA GLU A 65 2.70 7.79 -15.24
C GLU A 65 2.61 8.12 -13.74
N ALA A 66 2.46 9.40 -13.38
CA ALA A 66 2.29 9.82 -11.99
C ALA A 66 1.07 9.16 -11.32
N ASP A 67 -0.06 9.11 -12.03
CA ASP A 67 -1.27 8.47 -11.52
C ASP A 67 -1.09 6.95 -11.36
N SER A 68 -0.39 6.32 -12.30
CA SER A 68 -0.04 4.89 -12.22
C SER A 68 0.84 4.60 -11.00
N TRP A 69 1.83 5.46 -10.74
CA TRP A 69 2.67 5.37 -9.54
C TRP A 69 1.87 5.55 -8.25
N ILE A 70 0.99 6.56 -8.18
CA ILE A 70 0.15 6.79 -7.00
C ILE A 70 -0.73 5.56 -6.71
N ASN A 71 -1.32 4.97 -7.75
CA ASN A 71 -2.11 3.76 -7.63
C ASN A 71 -1.26 2.55 -7.19
N ALA A 72 -0.02 2.44 -7.66
CA ALA A 72 0.88 1.39 -7.24
C ALA A 72 1.29 1.54 -5.77
N LEU A 73 1.55 2.76 -5.30
CA LEU A 73 2.12 3.02 -3.97
C LEU A 73 1.06 3.11 -2.85
N ARG A 74 -0.17 3.48 -3.17
CA ARG A 74 -1.23 3.66 -2.17
C ARG A 74 -1.59 2.36 -1.46
N PRO A 75 -1.55 2.32 -0.11
CA PRO A 75 -1.96 1.14 0.65
C PRO A 75 -3.48 0.92 0.63
N GLU A 76 -4.31 1.96 0.44
CA GLU A 76 -5.76 1.85 0.61
C GLU A 76 -6.47 0.98 -0.44
N LEU A 77 -5.83 0.73 -1.59
CA LEU A 77 -6.34 -0.22 -2.59
C LEU A 77 -6.31 -1.68 -2.09
N LEU A 78 -5.62 -1.98 -0.98
CA LEU A 78 -5.68 -3.29 -0.33
C LEU A 78 -6.96 -3.45 0.51
N LEU A 79 -7.40 -2.39 1.19
CA LEU A 79 -8.57 -2.44 2.09
C LEU A 79 -9.90 -2.55 1.32
N LYS A 80 -10.05 -1.86 0.19
CA LYS A 80 -11.27 -1.96 -0.65
C LYS A 80 -11.49 -3.37 -1.21
N ARG A 81 -10.43 -4.14 -1.51
CA ARG A 81 -10.55 -5.54 -1.92
C ARG A 81 -10.91 -6.49 -0.77
N ARG A 82 -10.62 -6.14 0.48
CA ARG A 82 -10.99 -6.96 1.65
C ARG A 82 -12.48 -6.86 1.97
N LEU A 83 -13.07 -5.66 1.85
CA LEU A 83 -14.49 -5.44 2.11
C LEU A 83 -15.40 -6.08 1.05
N SER A 84 -14.91 -6.31 -0.17
CA SER A 84 -15.67 -7.01 -1.21
C SER A 84 -15.69 -8.54 -1.06
N THR A 85 -14.84 -9.13 -0.22
CA THR A 85 -14.73 -10.60 -0.06
C THR A 85 -15.13 -11.11 1.32
N CYS A 86 -15.43 -10.24 2.28
CA CYS A 86 -15.97 -10.63 3.58
C CYS A 86 -17.46 -10.29 3.67
N SER A 87 -18.30 -11.00 2.91
CA SER A 87 -19.71 -11.16 3.30
C SER A 87 -19.74 -12.27 4.35
N MET A 88 -19.59 -11.92 5.62
CA MET A 88 -19.87 -12.87 6.70
C MET A 88 -21.40 -12.97 6.82
N SER A 89 -21.99 -14.02 6.24
CA SER A 89 -23.35 -14.41 6.61
C SER A 89 -23.32 -14.92 8.05
N SER A 90 -24.03 -14.22 8.94
CA SER A 90 -24.28 -14.66 10.32
C SER A 90 -24.99 -16.02 10.29
N LEU A 91 -24.36 -17.06 10.82
CA LEU A 91 -25.05 -18.32 11.15
C LEU A 91 -25.62 -18.15 12.55
N GLU A 92 -26.93 -17.95 12.66
CA GLU A 92 -27.65 -18.13 13.91
C GLU A 92 -27.84 -19.65 14.13
N GLU A 93 -27.07 -20.23 15.05
CA GLU A 93 -27.36 -21.55 15.60
C GLU A 93 -28.56 -21.40 16.53
N LYS A 94 -29.68 -22.02 16.17
CA LYS A 94 -30.87 -22.13 17.03
C LYS A 94 -30.85 -23.52 17.66
N ASP A 95 -30.47 -23.56 18.93
CA ASP A 95 -30.48 -24.77 19.74
C ASP A 95 -31.88 -25.37 19.82
N LYS A 96 -31.95 -26.70 19.62
CA LYS A 96 -33.14 -27.51 19.88
C LYS A 96 -33.26 -27.75 21.39
N GLU A 97 -34.33 -27.26 22.00
CA GLU A 97 -34.78 -27.78 23.29
C GLU A 97 -35.56 -29.09 23.06
N ASP A 98 -34.90 -30.21 23.33
CA ASP A 98 -35.56 -31.48 23.65
C ASP A 98 -35.69 -31.55 25.18
N ILE A 99 -36.91 -31.37 25.71
CA ILE A 99 -37.26 -31.89 27.03
C ILE A 99 -38.67 -32.47 26.92
N GLY A 100 -38.72 -33.77 26.65
CA GLY A 100 -39.86 -34.59 27.02
C GLY A 100 -39.65 -35.13 28.44
N SER A 101 -40.66 -34.97 29.29
CA SER A 101 -41.17 -35.98 30.22
C SER A 101 -42.48 -35.52 30.84
#